data_AF-A0A2U1WU72-F1
#
_entry.id   AF-A0A2U1WU72-F1
#
_cell.length_a   1.000
_cell.length_b   1.000
_cell.length_c   1.000
_cell.angle_alpha   90.00
_cell.angle_beta   90.00
_cell.angle_gamma   90.00
#
_symmetry.space_group_name_H-M   'P 1'
#
loop_
_entity.id
_entity.type
_entity.pdbx_description
1 polymer ?
#
loop_
_entity_poly.entity_id
_entity_poly.type
_entity_poly.pdbx_seq_one_letter_code
_entity_poly.pdbx_strand_id
1 'polypeptide(L)'
;MLGPITILLACQLAGELTVRMLALPVPGPVLGMLLLFTGLLVRGGVPRPVADVTGGLLRNLSLLFVPAGVGVMAHLGRLSDEALPIAAAVVGSTVLTIAVTAWVMAALLKRGRKGPEA
;
A
#
# COMPACT_ATOMS: atom_id res chain seq x y z
N MET A 1 10.24 -7.62 21.59
CA MET A 1 8.84 -7.26 21.28
C MET A 1 8.65 -5.75 21.24
N LEU A 2 8.86 -5.01 22.34
CA LEU A 2 8.62 -3.56 22.39
C LEU A 2 9.48 -2.76 21.40
N GLY A 3 10.81 -2.94 21.39
CA GLY A 3 11.71 -2.15 20.53
C GLY A 3 11.32 -2.11 19.04
N PRO A 4 11.12 -3.26 18.38
CA PRO A 4 10.65 -3.31 17.00
C PRO A 4 9.31 -2.61 16.76
N ILE A 5 8.32 -2.84 17.62
CA ILE A 5 6.99 -2.20 17.51
C ILE A 5 7.12 -0.69 17.67
N THR A 6 7.94 -0.23 18.62
CA THR A 6 8.22 1.20 18.82
C THR A 6 8.83 1.82 17.57
N ILE A 7 9.78 1.15 16.90
CA ILE A 7 10.35 1.65 15.65
C ILE A 7 9.29 1.76 14.56
N LEU A 8 8.45 0.72 14.38
CA LEU A 8 7.35 0.74 13.41
C LEU A 8 6.37 1.89 13.67
N LEU A 9 5.93 2.04 14.92
CA LEU A 9 5.00 3.10 15.32
C LEU A 9 5.63 4.49 15.25
N ALA A 10 6.92 4.63 15.56
CA ALA A 10 7.64 5.91 15.46
C ALA A 10 7.78 6.34 13.99
N CYS A 11 8.15 5.43 13.09
CA CYS A 11 8.18 5.70 11.66
C CYS A 11 6.78 6.05 11.11
N GLN A 12 5.76 5.29 11.52
CA GLN A 12 4.37 5.54 11.15
C GLN A 12 3.88 6.92 11.64
N LEU A 13 4.20 7.30 12.88
CA LEU A 13 3.82 8.59 13.45
C LEU A 13 4.58 9.74 12.77
N ALA A 14 5.88 9.57 12.51
CA ALA A 14 6.68 10.56 11.79
C ALA A 14 6.17 10.78 10.35
N GLY A 15 5.80 9.70 9.66
CA GLY A 15 5.18 9.77 8.33
C GLY A 15 3.84 10.48 8.36
N GLU A 16 2.97 10.15 9.31
CA GLU A 16 1.67 10.81 9.50
C GLU A 16 1.82 12.30 9.81
N LEU A 17 2.73 12.66 10.72
CA LEU A 17 2.99 14.05 11.08
C LEU A 17 3.50 14.83 9.87
N THR A 18 4.44 14.26 9.11
CA THR A 18 5.02 14.90 7.93
C THR A 18 3.95 15.11 6.84
N VAL A 19 3.15 14.08 6.54
CA VAL A 19 2.04 14.19 5.58
C VAL A 19 1.06 15.29 5.99
N ARG A 20 0.70 15.36 7.28
CA ARG A 20 -0.22 16.38 7.80
C ARG A 20 0.37 17.79 7.74
N MET A 21 1.64 17.95 8.10
CA MET A 21 2.30 19.26 8.10
C MET A 21 2.55 19.80 6.69
N LEU A 22 2.85 18.92 5.73
CA LEU A 22 3.10 19.30 4.33
C LEU A 22 1.84 19.19 3.44
N ALA A 23 0.70 18.81 4.01
CA ALA A 23 -0.56 18.57 3.29
C ALA A 23 -0.39 17.68 2.04
N LEU A 24 0.40 16.61 2.16
CA LEU A 24 0.69 15.72 1.05
C LEU A 24 -0.54 14.85 0.69
N PRO A 25 -0.83 14.63 -0.60
CA PRO A 25 -1.95 13.80 -1.05
C PRO A 25 -1.63 12.29 -0.99
N VAL A 26 -0.99 11.84 0.09
CA VAL A 26 -0.64 10.43 0.31
C VAL A 26 -0.97 10.02 1.73
N PRO A 27 -1.36 8.77 2.00
CA PRO A 27 -1.56 8.31 3.37
C PRO A 27 -0.24 8.35 4.17
N GLY A 28 -0.29 8.80 5.42
CA GLY A 28 0.85 8.78 6.34
C GLY A 28 1.57 7.43 6.46
N PRO A 29 0.86 6.28 6.48
CA PRO A 29 1.50 4.95 6.46
C PRO A 29 2.46 4.70 5.29
N VAL A 30 2.18 5.27 4.11
CA VAL A 30 3.06 5.13 2.95
C VAL A 30 4.38 5.84 3.21
N LEU A 31 4.31 7.07 3.76
CA LEU A 31 5.51 7.82 4.09
C LEU A 31 6.28 7.18 5.25
N GLY A 32 5.58 6.65 6.26
CA GLY A 32 6.20 5.89 7.35
C GLY A 32 6.95 4.65 6.87
N MET A 33 6.42 3.95 5.87
CA MET A 33 7.10 2.83 5.22
C MET A 33 8.38 3.28 4.49
N LEU A 34 8.33 4.40 3.77
CA LEU A 34 9.51 4.97 3.11
C LEU A 34 10.59 5.41 4.12
N LEU A 35 10.18 6.00 5.25
CA LEU A 35 11.09 6.37 6.34
C LEU A 35 11.76 5.13 6.95
N LEU A 36 10.99 4.07 7.23
CA LEU A 36 11.53 2.82 7.72
C LEU A 36 12.50 2.21 6.70
N PHE A 37 12.10 2.14 5.43
CA PHE A 37 12.91 1.58 4.36
C PHE A 37 14.24 2.32 4.18
N THR A 38 14.21 3.65 4.13
CA THR A 38 15.43 4.47 4.04
C THR A 38 16.33 4.28 5.26
N GLY A 39 15.77 4.21 6.47
CA GLY A 39 16.54 3.89 7.68
C GLY A 39 17.19 2.52 7.63
N LEU A 40 16.51 1.51 7.07
CA LEU A 40 17.05 0.16 6.89
C LEU A 40 18.14 0.10 5.81
N LEU A 41 18.03 0.90 4.75
CA LEU A 41 19.07 1.06 3.72
C LEU A 41 20.34 1.66 4.32
N VAL A 42 20.23 2.77 5.05
CA VAL A 42 21.38 3.43 5.72
C VAL A 42 22.07 2.48 6.69
N ARG A 43 21.29 1.64 7.38
CA ARG A 43 21.79 0.62 8.30
C ARG A 43 22.44 -0.58 7.60
N GLY A 44 22.17 -0.81 6.32
CA GLY A 44 22.70 -1.94 5.56
C GLY A 44 21.99 -3.27 5.79
N GLY A 45 20.76 -3.27 6.35
CA GLY A 45 19.98 -4.50 6.49
C GLY A 45 18.94 -4.51 7.62
N VAL A 46 18.05 -5.50 7.55
CA VAL A 46 16.93 -5.64 8.49
C VAL A 46 17.39 -6.33 9.79
N PRO A 47 17.24 -5.68 10.96
CA PRO A 47 17.45 -6.35 12.25
C PRO A 47 16.52 -7.55 12.40
N ARG A 48 17.06 -8.71 12.84
CA ARG A 48 16.24 -9.92 13.12
C ARG A 48 15.02 -9.62 13.99
N PRO A 49 15.11 -8.84 15.10
CA PRO A 49 13.93 -8.52 15.91
C PRO A 49 12.83 -7.75 15.16
N VAL A 50 13.21 -6.90 14.20
CA VAL A 50 12.24 -6.18 13.35
C VAL A 50 11.62 -7.15 12.36
N ALA A 51 12.44 -7.98 11.69
CA ALA A 51 11.95 -8.99 10.76
C ALA A 51 10.92 -9.93 11.42
N ASP A 52 11.23 -10.46 12.61
CA ASP A 52 10.36 -11.38 13.35
C ASP A 52 9.01 -10.75 13.70
N VAL A 53 9.03 -9.50 14.19
CA VAL A 53 7.81 -8.77 14.57
C VAL A 53 6.99 -8.41 13.34
N THR A 54 7.61 -7.88 12.28
CA THR A 54 6.90 -7.58 11.03
C THR A 54 6.35 -8.85 10.38
N GLY A 55 7.07 -9.97 10.43
CA GLY A 55 6.61 -11.25 9.90
C GLY A 55 5.39 -11.78 10.67
N GLY A 56 5.39 -11.66 12.00
CA GLY A 56 4.22 -11.97 12.83
C GLY A 56 3.01 -11.07 12.51
N LEU A 57 3.25 -9.78 12.29
CA LEU A 57 2.22 -8.81 11.94
C LEU A 57 1.62 -9.07 10.56
N LEU A 58 2.46 -9.35 9.56
CA LEU A 58 2.07 -9.70 8.20
C LEU A 58 1.31 -11.04 8.13
N ARG A 59 1.68 -12.02 8.95
CA ARG A 59 0.93 -13.29 9.03
C ARG A 59 -0.48 -13.09 9.58
N ASN A 60 -0.67 -12.04 10.39
CA ASN A 60 -1.94 -11.70 11.02
C ASN A 60 -2.54 -10.41 10.43
N LEU A 61 -2.15 -10.02 9.20
CA LEU A 61 -2.55 -8.75 8.60
C LEU A 61 -4.08 -8.61 8.53
N SER A 62 -4.78 -9.71 8.25
CA SER A 62 -6.25 -9.74 8.24
C SER A 62 -6.87 -9.20 9.53
N LEU A 63 -6.27 -9.47 10.70
CA LEU A 63 -6.73 -8.94 11.99
C LEU A 63 -6.55 -7.42 12.09
N LEU A 64 -5.52 -6.86 11.46
CA LEU A 64 -5.25 -5.42 11.44
C LEU A 64 -6.20 -4.66 10.51
N PHE A 65 -6.82 -5.34 9.56
CA PHE A 65 -7.86 -4.76 8.70
C PHE A 65 -9.26 -4.82 9.33
N VAL A 66 -9.48 -5.62 10.38
CA VAL A 66 -10.78 -5.70 11.07
C VAL A 66 -11.26 -4.32 11.55
N PRO A 67 -10.46 -3.48 12.23
CA PRO A 67 -10.90 -2.15 12.67
C PRO A 67 -11.34 -1.25 11.51
N ALA A 68 -10.63 -1.30 10.38
CA ALA A 68 -11.02 -0.56 9.19
C ALA A 68 -12.37 -1.05 8.64
N GLY A 69 -12.58 -2.37 8.60
CA GLY A 69 -13.86 -2.97 8.20
C GLY A 69 -15.02 -2.59 9.12
N VAL A 70 -14.82 -2.62 10.44
CA VAL A 70 -15.84 -2.20 11.42
C VAL A 70 -16.19 -0.72 11.26
N GLY A 71 -15.21 0.15 10.93
CA GLY A 71 -15.48 1.55 10.62
C GLY A 71 -16.40 1.73 9.40
N VAL A 72 -16.25 0.89 8.37
CA VAL A 72 -17.15 0.89 7.20
C VAL A 72 -18.56 0.45 7.58
N MET A 73 -18.70 -0.51 8.51
CA MET A 73 -20.02 -0.99 8.97
C MET A 73 -20.86 0.12 9.61
N ALA A 74 -20.25 1.17 10.19
CA ALA A 74 -20.99 2.33 10.68
C ALA A 74 -21.75 3.10 9.57
N HIS A 75 -21.41 2.87 8.29
CA HIS A 75 -22.00 3.53 7.11
C HIS A 75 -22.72 2.52 6.19
N LEU A 76 -23.07 1.34 6.72
CA LEU A 76 -23.70 0.23 5.99
C LEU A 76 -24.91 0.64 5.15
N GLY A 77 -25.79 1.50 5.66
CA GLY A 77 -27.00 1.93 4.93
C GLY A 77 -26.69 2.67 3.62
N ARG A 78 -25.72 3.58 3.63
CA ARG A 78 -25.29 4.25 2.38
C ARG A 78 -24.59 3.28 1.43
N LEU A 79 -23.83 2.34 1.99
CA LEU A 79 -23.14 1.32 1.21
C LEU A 79 -24.12 0.37 0.52
N SER A 80 -25.24 0.03 1.15
CA SER A 80 -26.27 -0.83 0.55
C SER A 80 -27.01 -0.13 -0.58
N ASP A 81 -27.31 1.16 -0.43
CA ASP A 81 -28.01 1.93 -1.47
C ASP A 81 -27.16 2.09 -2.73
N GLU A 82 -25.84 2.25 -2.56
CA GLU A 82 -24.86 2.42 -3.64
C GLU A 82 -24.09 1.12 -3.98
N ALA A 83 -24.56 -0.04 -3.52
CA ALA A 83 -23.81 -1.30 -3.65
C ALA A 83 -23.56 -1.67 -5.12
N LEU A 84 -24.56 -1.48 -5.98
CA LEU A 84 -24.48 -1.78 -7.41
C LEU A 84 -23.47 -0.86 -8.15
N PRO A 85 -23.56 0.48 -8.05
CA PRO A 85 -22.58 1.36 -8.68
C PRO A 85 -21.17 1.18 -8.10
N ILE A 86 -21.01 0.94 -6.80
CA ILE A 86 -19.70 0.62 -6.21
C ILE A 86 -19.13 -0.66 -6.81
N ALA A 87 -19.91 -1.74 -6.87
CA ALA A 87 -19.47 -3.01 -7.43
C ALA A 87 -19.08 -2.87 -8.91
N ALA A 88 -19.89 -2.19 -9.71
CA ALA A 88 -19.60 -1.91 -11.11
C ALA A 88 -18.32 -1.07 -11.28
N ALA A 89 -18.14 -0.03 -10.47
CA ALA A 89 -16.95 0.82 -10.50
C ALA A 89 -15.69 0.02 -10.12
N VAL A 90 -15.73 -0.79 -9.07
CA VAL A 90 -14.58 -1.59 -8.61
C VAL A 90 -14.21 -2.64 -9.64
N VAL A 91 -15.16 -3.47 -10.09
CA VAL A 91 -14.89 -4.53 -11.07
C VAL A 91 -14.48 -3.94 -12.41
N GLY A 92 -15.23 -2.96 -12.90
CA GLY A 92 -14.96 -2.30 -14.18
C GLY A 92 -13.60 -1.60 -14.20
N SER A 93 -13.27 -0.80 -13.18
CA SER A 93 -11.97 -0.13 -13.10
C SER A 93 -10.81 -1.11 -12.95
N THR A 94 -10.99 -2.21 -12.22
CA THR A 94 -9.95 -3.25 -12.07
C THR A 94 -9.66 -3.93 -13.41
N VAL A 95 -10.70 -4.40 -14.11
CA VAL A 95 -10.56 -5.03 -15.43
C VAL A 95 -9.93 -4.06 -16.43
N LEU A 96 -10.40 -2.81 -16.44
CA LEU A 96 -9.87 -1.77 -17.32
C LEU A 96 -8.39 -1.49 -17.03
N THR A 97 -8.01 -1.35 -15.75
CA THR A 97 -6.62 -1.11 -15.34
C THR A 97 -5.72 -2.25 -15.79
N ILE A 98 -6.16 -3.50 -15.60
CA ILE A 98 -5.41 -4.69 -16.04
C ILE A 98 -5.26 -4.69 -17.57
N ALA A 99 -6.34 -4.45 -18.32
CA ALA A 99 -6.33 -4.46 -19.78
C ALA A 99 -5.41 -3.37 -20.34
N VAL A 100 -5.50 -2.14 -19.83
CA VAL A 100 -4.66 -1.02 -20.27
C VAL A 100 -3.19 -1.29 -19.91
N THR A 101 -2.90 -1.76 -18.70
CA THR A 101 -1.53 -2.08 -18.28
C THR A 101 -0.93 -3.16 -19.17
N ALA A 102 -1.68 -4.23 -19.44
CA ALA A 102 -1.25 -5.31 -20.33
C ALA A 102 -1.01 -4.81 -21.77
N TRP A 103 -1.91 -3.97 -22.29
CA TRP A 103 -1.78 -3.40 -23.63
C TRP A 103 -0.56 -2.48 -23.76
N VAL A 104 -0.33 -1.58 -22.79
CA VAL A 104 0.84 -0.69 -22.75
C VAL A 104 2.12 -1.52 -22.69
N MET A 105 2.18 -2.53 -21.82
CA MET A 105 3.35 -3.41 -21.71
C MET A 105 3.62 -4.16 -23.02
N ALA A 106 2.59 -4.71 -23.66
CA ALA A 106 2.71 -5.38 -24.96
C ALA A 106 3.18 -4.42 -26.07
N ALA A 107 2.68 -3.18 -26.07
CA ALA A 107 3.08 -2.16 -27.05
C ALA A 107 4.55 -1.76 -26.90
N LEU A 108 5.03 -1.57 -25.66
CA LEU A 108 6.43 -1.26 -25.37
C LEU A 108 7.36 -2.40 -25.78
N LEU A 109 7.01 -3.65 -25.46
CA LEU A 109 7.77 -4.84 -25.84
C LEU A 109 7.82 -5.04 -27.37
N LYS A 110 6.71 -4.79 -28.07
CA LYS A 110 6.65 -4.88 -29.54
C LYS A 110 7.48 -3.79 -30.24
N ARG A 111 7.63 -2.60 -29.62
CA ARG A 111 8.52 -1.53 -30.09
C ARG A 111 10.00 -1.84 -29.88
N GLY A 112 10.36 -2.47 -28.75
CA GLY A 112 11.73 -2.90 -28.47
C GLY A 112 12.25 -3.98 -29.44
N ARG A 113 11.34 -4.73 -30.10
CA ARG A 113 11.68 -5.75 -31.09
C ARG A 113 11.81 -5.22 -32.54
N LYS A 114 11.67 -3.91 -32.74
CA LYS A 114 11.91 -3.18 -34.01
C LYS A 114 13.14 -2.25 -33.91
N GLY A 115 14.20 -2.68 -33.22
CA GLY A 115 15.53 -2.07 -33.32
C GLY A 115 16.34 -2.79 -34.42
N PRO A 116 17.17 -2.07 -35.21
CA PRO A 116 17.61 -2.50 -36.53
C PRO A 116 18.68 -3.59 -36.46
N GLU A 117 18.38 -4.77 -36.98
CA GLU A 117 19.40 -5.62 -37.60
C GLU A 117 19.60 -5.07 -39.01
N ALA A 118 20.50 -4.09 -39.14
CA ALA A 118 21.06 -3.61 -40.39
C ALA A 118 22.58 -3.74 -40.32
#